data_AF-A0AAW2X6H2-F1
#
_entry.id   AF-A0AAW2X6H2-F1
#
_cell.length_a   1.000
_cell.length_b   1.000
_cell.length_c   1.000
_cell.angle_alpha   90.00
_cell.angle_beta   90.00
_cell.angle_gamma   90.00
#
_symmetry.space_group_name_H-M   'P 1'
#
loop_
_entity.id
_entity.type
_entity.pdbx_description
1 polymer ?
#
loop_
_entity_poly.entity_id
_entity_poly.type
_entity_poly.pdbx_seq_one_letter_code
_entity_poly.pdbx_strand_id
1 'polypeptide(L)'
;MVAKKGNRGGVGGEDAEEELTRVPLQAILLADSFATLFRPITLERPKVLLPLVNAPMIDYTLAWLESAGVEEVFVFCCAHSKQVIDYLENSKWFGQPNFSVTTIESYNATSAGDALRLI
;
A
#
# COMPACT_ATOMS: atom_id res chain seq x y z
N MET A 1 47.05 -11.78 -49.55
CA MET A 1 47.43 -11.56 -48.14
C MET A 1 46.85 -10.20 -47.76
N VAL A 2 45.92 -10.00 -46.83
CA VAL A 2 45.66 -10.64 -45.54
C VAL A 2 44.16 -10.63 -45.25
N ALA A 3 43.64 -11.74 -44.72
CA ALA A 3 42.33 -11.82 -44.07
C ALA A 3 42.47 -11.57 -42.55
N LYS A 4 41.51 -10.87 -41.94
CA LYS A 4 41.12 -10.96 -40.51
C LYS A 4 40.00 -9.96 -40.25
N LYS A 5 38.98 -10.17 -39.41
CA LYS A 5 38.31 -11.31 -38.75
C LYS A 5 37.21 -10.60 -37.95
N GLY A 6 35.95 -11.02 -38.09
CA GLY A 6 34.86 -10.49 -37.26
C GLY A 6 35.03 -10.87 -35.78
N ASN A 7 34.43 -10.07 -34.90
CA ASN A 7 34.08 -10.39 -33.51
C ASN A 7 33.04 -9.35 -33.04
N ARG A 8 31.73 -9.64 -32.98
CA ARG A 8 30.95 -10.29 -31.89
C ARG A 8 31.02 -9.60 -30.52
N GLY A 9 29.82 -9.41 -29.97
CA GLY A 9 29.50 -9.04 -28.58
C GLY A 9 28.74 -7.70 -28.57
N GLY A 10 27.40 -7.64 -28.52
CA GLY A 10 26.49 -8.53 -27.81
C GLY A 10 26.52 -8.19 -26.33
N VAL A 11 26.07 -6.99 -25.98
CA VAL A 11 25.80 -6.54 -24.59
C VAL A 11 24.44 -5.87 -24.64
N GLY A 12 23.40 -6.63 -24.33
CA GLY A 12 22.01 -6.16 -24.37
C GLY A 12 21.03 -7.25 -23.91
N GLY A 13 21.54 -8.22 -23.15
CA GLY A 13 20.75 -9.33 -22.60
C GLY A 13 20.65 -9.31 -21.07
N GLU A 14 21.54 -8.61 -20.37
CA GLU A 14 21.59 -8.65 -18.90
C GLU A 14 20.56 -7.69 -18.26
N ASP A 15 20.32 -6.51 -18.85
CA ASP A 15 19.36 -5.52 -18.32
C ASP A 15 17.88 -5.98 -18.42
N ALA A 16 17.56 -6.85 -19.38
CA ALA A 16 16.19 -7.30 -19.65
C ALA A 16 15.75 -8.44 -18.71
N GLU A 17 16.70 -9.21 -18.17
CA GLU A 17 16.45 -10.33 -17.26
C GLU A 17 16.23 -9.84 -15.82
N GLU A 18 16.89 -8.75 -15.43
CA GLU A 18 16.69 -8.08 -14.14
C GLU A 18 15.32 -7.38 -14.05
N GLU A 19 14.83 -6.79 -15.16
CA GLU A 19 13.52 -6.10 -15.22
C GLU A 19 12.33 -7.07 -15.01
N LEU A 20 12.49 -8.35 -15.38
CA LEU A 20 11.49 -9.41 -15.21
C LEU A 20 11.35 -9.92 -13.75
N THR A 21 12.25 -9.50 -12.83
CA THR A 21 12.21 -9.91 -11.42
C THR A 21 12.11 -8.73 -10.45
N ARG A 22 11.56 -7.59 -10.88
CA ARG A 22 11.25 -6.50 -9.95
C ARG A 22 10.13 -6.96 -8.99
N VAL A 23 10.46 -7.05 -7.71
CA VAL A 23 9.46 -7.23 -6.65
C VAL A 23 8.78 -5.87 -6.46
N PRO A 24 7.45 -5.77 -6.58
CA PRO A 24 6.76 -4.51 -6.36
C PRO A 24 7.04 -4.01 -4.94
N LEU A 25 7.29 -2.70 -4.79
CA LEU A 25 7.48 -2.13 -3.46
C LEU A 25 6.16 -2.17 -2.70
N GLN A 26 6.14 -2.92 -1.60
CA GLN A 26 4.95 -3.12 -0.77
C GLN A 26 4.97 -2.22 0.47
N ALA A 27 3.80 -1.79 0.93
CA ALA A 27 3.62 -1.13 2.20
C ALA A 27 2.41 -1.68 2.97
N ILE A 28 2.49 -1.61 4.30
CA ILE A 28 1.37 -1.94 5.20
C ILE A 28 0.95 -0.66 5.92
N LEU A 29 -0.33 -0.30 5.79
CA LEU A 29 -0.96 0.80 6.51
C LEU A 29 -1.82 0.22 7.64
N LEU A 30 -1.37 0.39 8.88
CA LEU A 30 -2.17 0.06 10.05
C LEU A 30 -3.22 1.17 10.28
N ALA A 31 -4.43 0.95 9.79
CA ALA A 31 -5.51 1.94 9.87
C ALA A 31 -6.17 2.00 11.25
N ASP A 32 -6.05 0.94 12.05
CA ASP A 32 -6.44 0.97 13.45
C ASP A 32 -5.28 1.45 14.33
N SER A 33 -5.61 2.21 15.38
CA SER A 33 -4.62 2.86 16.25
C SER A 33 -4.39 2.12 17.56
N PHE A 34 -5.17 1.06 17.86
CA PHE A 34 -5.16 0.32 19.13
C PHE A 34 -5.20 1.23 20.38
N ALA A 35 -5.63 2.48 20.20
CA ALA A 35 -5.52 3.56 21.17
C ALA A 35 -6.88 4.22 21.39
N THR A 36 -7.03 4.87 22.54
CA THR A 36 -8.30 5.48 22.96
C THR A 36 -8.27 7.01 22.94
N LEU A 37 -7.19 7.61 22.41
CA LEU A 37 -6.92 9.05 22.46
C LEU A 37 -8.01 9.92 21.82
N PHE A 38 -8.67 9.42 20.77
CA PHE A 38 -9.70 10.17 20.03
C PHE A 38 -11.13 9.81 20.47
N ARG A 39 -11.30 9.09 21.59
CA ARG A 39 -12.63 8.88 22.18
C ARG A 39 -13.13 10.22 22.76
N PRO A 40 -14.41 10.56 22.58
CA PRO A 40 -15.51 9.68 22.16
C PRO A 40 -15.71 9.55 20.63
N ILE A 41 -15.04 10.35 19.81
CA ILE A 41 -15.32 10.45 18.37
C ILE A 41 -15.08 9.12 17.64
N THR A 42 -14.05 8.37 18.04
CA THR A 42 -13.73 7.08 17.41
C THR A 42 -14.65 5.92 17.79
N LEU A 43 -15.73 6.17 18.54
CA LEU A 43 -16.77 5.17 18.81
C LEU A 43 -17.75 5.02 17.64
N GLU A 44 -17.87 6.05 16.80
CA GLU A 44 -18.82 6.08 15.67
C GLU A 44 -18.12 5.91 14.33
N ARG A 45 -16.90 6.44 14.19
CA ARG A 45 -16.10 6.41 12.95
C ARG A 45 -14.62 6.12 13.23
N PRO A 46 -13.94 5.36 12.36
CA PRO A 46 -12.54 5.05 12.55
C PRO A 46 -11.66 6.31 12.43
N LYS A 47 -10.54 6.33 13.16
CA LYS A 47 -9.62 7.47 13.19
C LYS A 47 -9.20 7.89 11.77
N VAL A 48 -8.85 6.94 10.92
CA VAL A 48 -8.35 7.21 9.56
C VAL A 48 -9.34 7.93 8.63
N LEU A 49 -10.64 7.86 8.92
CA LEU A 49 -11.68 8.56 8.16
C LEU A 49 -12.06 9.92 8.77
N LEU A 50 -11.39 10.35 9.83
CA LEU A 50 -11.60 11.70 10.37
C LEU A 50 -11.09 12.73 9.35
N PRO A 51 -11.85 13.81 9.11
CA PRO A 51 -11.46 14.85 8.17
C PRO A 51 -10.34 15.72 8.76
N LEU A 52 -9.27 15.90 8.00
CA LEU A 52 -8.20 16.85 8.21
C LEU A 52 -8.18 17.82 7.03
N VAL A 53 -8.49 19.10 7.29
CA VAL A 53 -8.64 20.13 6.23
C VAL A 53 -9.62 19.66 5.14
N ASN A 54 -10.80 19.19 5.55
CA ASN A 54 -11.90 18.71 4.69
C ASN A 54 -11.60 17.46 3.82
N ALA A 55 -10.47 16.78 4.02
CA ALA A 55 -10.18 15.48 3.39
C ALA A 55 -9.90 14.41 4.46
N PRO A 56 -10.30 13.14 4.26
CA PRO A 56 -10.01 12.06 5.20
C PRO A 56 -8.50 11.85 5.41
N MET A 57 -8.08 11.56 6.64
CA MET A 57 -6.65 11.37 6.96
C MET A 57 -5.97 10.28 6.12
N ILE A 58 -6.70 9.22 5.76
CA ILE A 58 -6.17 8.12 4.95
C ILE A 58 -5.68 8.57 3.56
N ASP A 59 -6.29 9.59 2.96
CA ASP A 59 -5.90 10.08 1.64
C ASP A 59 -4.50 10.69 1.65
N TYR A 60 -4.15 11.39 2.72
CA TYR A 60 -2.83 11.97 2.87
C TYR A 60 -1.75 10.87 2.97
N THR A 61 -2.05 9.80 3.70
CA THR A 61 -1.13 8.67 3.83
C THR A 61 -0.97 7.92 2.51
N LEU A 62 -2.06 7.68 1.78
CA LEU A 62 -2.01 6.98 0.49
C LEU A 62 -1.30 7.81 -0.58
N ALA A 63 -1.55 9.13 -0.63
CA ALA A 63 -0.83 10.03 -1.53
C ALA A 63 0.67 10.08 -1.23
N TRP A 64 1.04 10.02 0.06
CA TRP A 64 2.44 9.94 0.44
C TRP A 64 3.09 8.62 0.00
N LEU A 65 2.42 7.48 0.18
CA LEU A 65 2.90 6.17 -0.27
C LEU A 65 3.04 6.09 -1.79
N GLU A 66 2.06 6.61 -2.53
CA GLU A 66 2.12 6.73 -3.99
C GLU A 66 3.34 7.57 -4.42
N SER A 67 3.55 8.73 -3.78
CA SER A 67 4.70 9.61 -4.07
C SER A 67 6.06 8.98 -3.73
N ALA A 68 6.08 8.00 -2.81
CA ALA A 68 7.26 7.26 -2.43
C ALA A 68 7.57 6.10 -3.40
N GLY A 69 6.72 5.86 -4.42
CA GLY A 69 6.89 4.79 -5.40
C GLY A 69 6.47 3.41 -4.89
N VAL A 70 5.59 3.35 -3.87
CA VAL A 70 4.96 2.09 -3.44
C VAL A 70 3.99 1.65 -4.53
N GLU A 71 3.97 0.37 -4.86
CA GLU A 71 3.12 -0.20 -5.90
C GLU A 71 1.93 -0.97 -5.31
N GLU A 72 2.10 -1.53 -4.11
CA GLU A 72 1.07 -2.32 -3.44
C GLU A 72 0.94 -1.95 -1.96
N VAL A 73 -0.26 -1.61 -1.53
CA VAL A 73 -0.57 -1.19 -0.16
C VAL A 73 -1.61 -2.10 0.47
N PHE A 74 -1.27 -2.66 1.63
CA PHE A 74 -2.19 -3.42 2.47
C PHE A 74 -2.71 -2.55 3.61
N VAL A 75 -4.01 -2.26 3.61
CA VAL A 75 -4.66 -1.47 4.66
C VAL A 75 -5.29 -2.40 5.68
N PHE A 76 -4.68 -2.48 6.86
CA PHE A 76 -5.15 -3.33 7.95
C PHE A 76 -6.17 -2.60 8.84
N CYS A 77 -7.36 -3.18 8.99
CA CYS A 77 -8.47 -2.59 9.73
C CYS A 77 -9.09 -3.58 10.73
N CYS A 78 -9.45 -3.09 11.94
CA CYS A 78 -10.24 -3.86 12.90
C CYS A 78 -11.57 -3.17 13.19
N ALA A 79 -11.54 -2.05 13.93
CA ALA A 79 -12.75 -1.33 14.32
C ALA A 79 -13.38 -0.61 13.12
N HIS A 80 -14.70 -0.78 12.95
CA HIS A 80 -15.46 -0.18 11.86
C HIS A 80 -14.86 -0.48 10.46
N SER A 81 -14.28 -1.68 10.26
CA SER A 81 -13.62 -2.10 9.01
C SER A 81 -14.46 -1.80 7.77
N LYS A 82 -15.76 -2.08 7.84
CA LYS A 82 -16.75 -1.80 6.78
C LYS A 82 -16.71 -0.36 6.29
N GLN A 83 -16.65 0.63 7.18
CA GLN A 83 -16.60 2.04 6.78
C GLN A 83 -15.33 2.36 5.99
N VAL A 84 -14.20 1.73 6.35
CA VAL A 84 -12.93 1.93 5.65
C VAL A 84 -12.93 1.24 4.29
N ILE A 85 -13.45 0.02 4.22
CA ILE A 85 -13.60 -0.74 2.97
C ILE A 85 -14.52 0.03 2.02
N ASP A 86 -15.72 0.41 2.48
CA ASP A 86 -16.70 1.18 1.71
C ASP A 86 -16.07 2.51 1.21
N TYR A 87 -15.30 3.19 2.06
CA TYR A 87 -14.61 4.42 1.65
C TYR A 87 -13.59 4.15 0.54
N LEU A 88 -12.73 3.14 0.70
CA LEU A 88 -11.67 2.84 -0.26
C LEU A 88 -12.23 2.37 -1.60
N GLU A 89 -13.28 1.54 -1.61
CA GLU A 89 -13.97 1.09 -2.83
C GLU A 89 -14.62 2.25 -3.61
N ASN A 90 -15.13 3.27 -2.91
CA ASN A 90 -15.73 4.46 -3.53
C ASN A 90 -14.72 5.60 -3.77
N SER A 91 -13.46 5.42 -3.40
CA SER A 91 -12.43 6.45 -3.51
C SER A 91 -11.69 6.40 -4.86
N LYS A 92 -10.90 7.44 -5.14
CA LYS A 92 -9.98 7.48 -6.29
C LYS A 92 -8.84 6.44 -6.23
N TRP A 93 -8.67 5.77 -5.09
CA TRP A 93 -7.60 4.79 -4.87
C TRP A 93 -7.94 3.40 -5.42
N PHE A 94 -9.23 3.14 -5.69
CA PHE A 94 -9.65 1.87 -6.26
C PHE A 94 -9.35 1.82 -7.77
N GLY A 95 -8.75 0.71 -8.23
CA GLY A 95 -8.54 0.44 -9.66
C GLY A 95 -7.41 1.24 -10.32
N GLN A 96 -6.46 1.77 -9.55
CA GLN A 96 -5.27 2.44 -10.11
C GLN A 96 -4.29 1.42 -10.73
N PRO A 97 -3.71 1.68 -11.91
CA PRO A 97 -2.90 0.70 -12.63
C PRO A 97 -1.53 0.43 -11.98
N ASN A 98 -0.96 1.41 -11.28
CA ASN A 98 0.40 1.35 -10.71
C ASN A 98 0.39 1.42 -9.17
N PHE A 99 -0.78 1.39 -8.53
CA PHE A 99 -0.95 1.55 -7.09
C PHE A 99 -2.15 0.71 -6.61
N SER A 100 -1.92 -0.53 -6.21
CA SER A 100 -2.99 -1.40 -5.71
C SER A 100 -3.20 -1.18 -4.21
N VAL A 101 -4.46 -1.03 -3.80
CA VAL A 101 -4.83 -0.93 -2.38
C VAL A 101 -5.73 -2.11 -2.03
N THR A 102 -5.26 -2.95 -1.12
CA THR A 102 -5.99 -4.13 -0.63
C THR A 102 -6.28 -3.98 0.85
N THR A 103 -7.53 -4.17 1.25
CA THR A 103 -7.93 -4.11 2.66
C THR A 103 -7.85 -5.49 3.31
N ILE A 104 -7.25 -5.55 4.50
CA ILE A 104 -7.21 -6.76 5.34
C ILE A 104 -8.01 -6.46 6.60
N GLU A 105 -9.10 -7.18 6.82
CA GLU A 105 -9.89 -7.08 8.03
C GLU A 105 -9.55 -8.18 9.04
N SER A 106 -9.46 -7.81 10.31
CA SER A 106 -9.36 -8.78 11.41
C SER A 106 -10.00 -8.24 12.67
N TYR A 107 -10.76 -9.10 13.35
CA TYR A 107 -11.44 -8.75 14.60
C TYR A 107 -10.64 -9.17 15.85
N ASN A 108 -9.56 -9.94 15.66
CA ASN A 108 -8.81 -10.57 16.75
C ASN A 108 -7.48 -9.86 17.06
N ALA A 109 -7.10 -8.83 16.30
CA ALA A 109 -5.86 -8.11 16.55
C ALA A 109 -6.06 -7.08 17.66
N THR A 110 -5.24 -7.20 18.71
CA THR A 110 -5.25 -6.26 19.86
C THR A 110 -4.04 -5.33 19.87
N SER A 111 -3.05 -5.62 19.02
CA SER A 111 -1.80 -4.89 18.90
C SER A 111 -1.31 -4.88 17.46
N ALA A 112 -0.39 -3.96 17.16
CA ALA A 112 0.29 -3.93 15.86
C ALA A 112 1.04 -5.25 15.58
N GLY A 113 1.58 -5.91 16.61
CA GLY A 113 2.23 -7.21 16.45
C GLY A 113 1.28 -8.32 16.04
N ASP A 114 0.04 -8.31 16.53
CA ASP A 114 -0.98 -9.27 16.09
C ASP A 114 -1.40 -9.03 14.65
N ALA A 115 -1.48 -7.76 14.22
CA ALA A 115 -1.75 -7.41 12.83
C ALA A 115 -0.68 -7.97 11.90
N LEU A 116 0.61 -7.79 12.24
CA LEU A 116 1.73 -8.30 11.44
C LEU A 116 1.85 -9.81 11.39
N ARG A 117 1.20 -10.56 12.30
CA ARG A 117 1.16 -12.03 12.22
C ARG A 117 0.13 -12.55 11.23
N LEU A 118 -0.81 -11.71 10.83
CA LEU A 118 -1.92 -12.06 9.94
C LEU A 118 -1.63 -11.72 8.46
N ILE A 119 -0.58 -10.95 8.22
CA ILE A 119 -0.12 -10.49 6.90
C ILE A 119 1.15 -11.26 6.57
#